data_AF-A0A920G843-F1
#
_entry.id   AF-A0A920G843-F1
#
_cell.length_a   1.000
_cell.length_b   1.000
_cell.length_c   1.000
_cell.angle_alpha   90.00
_cell.angle_beta   90.00
_cell.angle_gamma   90.00
#
_symmetry.space_group_name_H-M   'P 1'
#
loop_
_entity.id
_entity.type
_entity.pdbx_description
1 polymer ?
#
loop_
_entity_poly.entity_id
_entity_poly.type
_entity_poly.pdbx_seq_one_letter_code
_entity_poly.pdbx_strand_id
1 'polypeptide(L)'
;MNKKVIIESPGRINMIGEHIDYNGGLVMPAATNKKLIIEIEISKGNNSVVRSKLFDESFEINIDSIKKSEVGWHNYILGVLENLTTKRQVSVS
;
A
#
# COMPACT_ATOMS: atom_id res chain seq x y z
N MET A 1 14.90 -3.20 21.10
CA MET A 1 14.80 -3.32 19.64
C MET A 1 13.41 -2.86 19.25
N ASN A 2 13.31 -1.90 18.32
CA ASN A 2 11.99 -1.48 17.82
C ASN A 2 11.33 -2.68 17.12
N LYS A 3 10.04 -2.91 17.39
CA LYS A 3 9.30 -3.99 16.73
C LYS A 3 9.15 -3.63 15.26
N LYS A 4 9.59 -4.53 14.39
CA LYS A 4 9.45 -4.44 12.94
C LYS A 4 8.42 -5.47 12.48
N VAL A 5 7.51 -5.06 11.60
CA VAL A 5 6.58 -5.96 10.92
C VAL A 5 7.01 -6.06 9.47
N ILE A 6 7.10 -7.29 8.96
CA ILE A 6 7.39 -7.58 7.56
C ILE A 6 6.14 -8.21 6.97
N ILE A 7 5.64 -7.63 5.87
CA ILE A 7 4.44 -8.09 5.18
C ILE A 7 4.81 -8.38 3.73
N GLU A 8 4.29 -9.49 3.21
CA GLU A 8 4.41 -9.85 1.80
C GLU A 8 3.03 -9.85 1.13
N SER A 9 2.93 -9.20 -0.02
CA SER A 9 1.70 -9.18 -0.83
C SER A 9 2.00 -9.68 -2.25
N PRO A 10 1.42 -10.81 -2.69
CA PRO A 10 1.66 -11.34 -4.02
C PRO A 10 0.94 -10.52 -5.10
N GLY A 11 1.55 -10.42 -6.28
CA GLY A 11 0.85 -9.98 -7.48
C GLY A 11 -0.19 -11.02 -7.91
N ARG A 12 -1.19 -10.62 -8.70
CA ARG A 12 -2.20 -11.51 -9.26
C ARG A 12 -2.06 -11.66 -10.78
N ILE A 13 -2.53 -12.78 -11.30
CA ILE A 13 -2.83 -13.00 -12.71
C ILE A 13 -4.26 -13.55 -12.81
N ASN A 14 -4.97 -13.23 -13.88
CA ASN A 14 -6.24 -13.88 -14.18
C ASN A 14 -6.00 -15.04 -15.14
N MET A 15 -6.49 -16.24 -14.81
CA MET A 15 -6.34 -17.42 -15.66
C MET A 15 -7.45 -17.50 -16.72
N ILE A 16 -8.68 -17.13 -16.35
CA ILE A 16 -9.85 -17.01 -17.25
C ILE A 16 -10.86 -16.01 -16.66
N GLY A 17 -11.70 -15.45 -17.54
CA GLY A 17 -12.75 -14.50 -17.17
C GLY A 17 -12.33 -13.04 -17.33
N GLU A 18 -11.55 -12.71 -18.35
CA GLU A 18 -11.26 -11.31 -18.66
C GLU A 18 -12.52 -10.57 -19.13
N HIS A 19 -12.62 -9.28 -18.78
CA HIS A 19 -13.68 -8.37 -19.23
C HIS A 19 -15.12 -8.74 -18.85
N ILE A 20 -15.31 -9.68 -17.92
CA ILE A 20 -16.63 -10.08 -17.43
C ILE A 20 -16.85 -9.74 -15.95
N ASP A 21 -15.80 -9.38 -15.23
CA ASP A 21 -15.85 -9.02 -13.81
C ASP A 21 -16.74 -7.80 -13.56
N TYR A 22 -16.63 -6.76 -14.39
CA TYR A 22 -17.48 -5.58 -14.30
C TYR A 22 -18.93 -5.81 -14.75
N ASN A 23 -19.23 -6.97 -15.34
CA ASN A 23 -20.57 -7.41 -15.74
C ASN A 23 -21.17 -8.44 -14.76
N GLY A 24 -20.54 -8.67 -13.59
CA GLY A 24 -20.98 -9.67 -12.62
C GLY A 24 -20.67 -11.12 -13.01
N GLY A 25 -19.82 -11.33 -14.02
CA GLY A 25 -19.33 -12.65 -14.41
C GLY A 25 -18.32 -13.21 -13.40
N LEU A 26 -18.18 -14.54 -13.39
CA LEU A 26 -17.20 -15.24 -12.57
C LEU A 26 -15.81 -15.15 -13.21
N VAL A 27 -14.78 -14.99 -12.38
CA VAL A 27 -13.37 -14.94 -12.79
C VAL A 27 -12.53 -15.93 -12.00
N MET A 28 -11.43 -16.39 -12.59
CA MET A 28 -10.49 -17.31 -11.92
C MET A 28 -9.09 -16.68 -11.80
N PRO A 29 -8.86 -15.82 -10.80
CA PRO A 29 -7.54 -15.27 -10.53
C PRO A 29 -6.66 -16.24 -9.75
N ALA A 30 -5.35 -16.08 -9.87
CA ALA A 30 -4.35 -16.78 -9.09
C ALA A 30 -3.26 -15.80 -8.60
N ALA A 31 -2.73 -16.07 -7.42
CA ALA A 31 -1.54 -15.37 -6.92
C ALA A 31 -0.29 -15.84 -7.69
N THR A 32 0.59 -14.91 -8.00
CA THR A 32 1.89 -15.17 -8.63
C THR A 32 2.98 -15.31 -7.56
N ASN A 33 4.15 -15.80 -7.96
CA ASN A 33 5.33 -15.84 -7.09
C ASN A 33 6.05 -14.48 -6.95
N LYS A 34 5.66 -13.45 -7.73
CA LYS A 34 6.19 -12.09 -7.60
C LYS A 34 5.45 -11.38 -6.47
N LYS A 35 6.20 -10.74 -5.56
CA LYS A 35 5.65 -10.14 -4.34
C LYS A 35 6.16 -8.72 -4.13
N LEU A 36 5.32 -7.88 -3.56
CA LEU A 36 5.72 -6.66 -2.88
C LEU A 36 6.02 -7.01 -1.41
N ILE A 37 7.21 -6.64 -0.93
CA ILE A 37 7.60 -6.81 0.47
C ILE A 37 7.62 -5.43 1.10
N ILE A 38 6.88 -5.25 2.19
CA ILE A 38 6.82 -4.01 2.95
C ILE A 38 7.34 -4.28 4.35
N GLU A 39 8.26 -3.43 4.77
CA GLU A 39 8.83 -3.43 6.11
C GLU A 39 8.37 -2.18 6.84
N ILE A 40 7.73 -2.36 8.00
CA ILE A 40 7.13 -1.27 8.78
C ILE A 40 7.73 -1.27 10.19
N GLU A 41 8.14 -0.10 10.63
CA GLU A 41 8.62 0.18 11.98
C GLU A 41 7.93 1.46 12.49
N ILE A 42 7.65 1.51 13.79
CA ILE A 42 7.07 2.69 14.43
C ILE A 42 8.09 3.84 14.36
N SER A 43 7.70 4.94 13.74
CA SER A 43 8.49 6.18 13.74
C SER A 43 8.52 6.80 15.15
N LYS A 44 9.66 7.39 15.53
CA LYS A 44 9.79 8.12 16.80
C LYS A 44 9.38 9.59 16.70
N GLY A 45 9.11 10.09 15.49
CA GLY A 45 8.72 11.48 15.24
C GLY A 45 7.29 11.60 14.73
N ASN A 46 6.85 12.84 14.50
CA ASN A 46 5.50 13.14 13.99
C ASN A 46 5.29 12.73 12.52
N ASN A 47 6.39 12.44 11.81
CA ASN A 47 6.36 12.08 10.40
C ASN A 47 6.91 10.65 10.21
N SER A 48 6.43 10.01 9.15
CA SER A 48 6.90 8.70 8.69
C SER A 48 7.66 8.85 7.38
N VAL A 49 8.74 8.08 7.20
CA VAL A 49 9.49 8.06 5.94
C VAL A 49 9.24 6.75 5.22
N VAL A 50 8.79 6.84 3.97
CA VAL A 50 8.60 5.70 3.08
C VAL A 50 9.76 5.64 2.10
N ARG A 51 10.36 4.46 1.94
CA ARG A 51 11.48 4.22 1.03
C ARG A 51 11.16 3.09 0.07
N SER A 52 11.47 3.28 -1.21
CA SER A 52 11.36 2.25 -2.24
C SER A 52 12.75 1.84 -2.69
N LYS A 53 13.10 0.56 -2.48
CA LYS A 53 14.32 -0.02 -3.05
C LYS A 53 14.26 -0.13 -4.58
N LEU A 54 13.07 -0.27 -5.16
CA LEU A 54 12.89 -0.43 -6.60
C LEU A 54 13.17 0.88 -7.35
N PHE A 55 12.77 2.01 -6.78
CA PHE A 55 12.94 3.34 -7.39
C PHE A 55 14.16 4.08 -6.88
N ASP A 56 14.82 3.58 -5.82
CA ASP A 56 15.88 4.27 -5.09
C ASP A 56 15.44 5.68 -4.61
N GLU A 57 14.19 5.77 -4.19
CA GLU A 57 13.53 7.02 -3.80
C GLU A 57 12.92 6.91 -2.39
N SER A 58 12.72 8.06 -1.76
CA SER A 58 12.00 8.17 -0.49
C SER A 58 11.19 9.44 -0.39
N PHE A 59 10.12 9.40 0.39
CA PHE A 59 9.32 10.56 0.71
C PHE A 59 8.82 10.52 2.15
N GLU A 60 8.53 11.69 2.69
CA GLU A 60 8.01 11.87 4.04
C GLU A 60 6.49 12.04 4.02
N ILE A 61 5.82 11.47 5.02
CA ILE A 61 4.38 11.51 5.18
C ILE A 61 4.06 12.02 6.58
N ASN A 62 3.17 13.01 6.65
CA ASN A 62 2.46 13.37 7.86
C ASN A 62 1.04 12.79 7.78
N ILE A 63 0.66 11.94 8.74
CA ILE A 63 -0.62 11.22 8.70
C ILE A 63 -1.83 12.13 8.96
N ASP A 64 -1.62 13.26 9.63
CA ASP A 64 -2.65 14.26 9.91
C ASP A 64 -2.91 15.19 8.71
N SER A 65 -2.00 15.21 7.72
CA SER A 65 -2.10 16.08 6.54
C SER A 65 -1.67 15.36 5.27
N ILE A 66 -2.37 14.28 4.92
CA ILE A 66 -2.14 13.53 3.68
C ILE A 66 -2.59 14.38 2.49
N LYS A 67 -1.71 14.53 1.50
CA LYS A 67 -1.98 15.22 0.23
C LYS A 67 -1.50 14.36 -0.93
N LYS A 68 -2.16 14.49 -2.08
CA LYS A 68 -1.72 13.86 -3.32
C LYS A 68 -0.32 14.35 -3.70
N SER A 69 0.56 13.43 -4.08
CA SER A 69 1.90 13.71 -4.59
C SER A 69 1.91 13.81 -6.11
N GLU A 70 2.82 14.60 -6.66
CA GLU A 70 3.11 14.65 -8.10
C GLU A 70 3.76 13.35 -8.60
N VAL A 71 4.41 12.59 -7.72
CA VAL A 71 5.02 11.29 -8.07
C VAL A 71 3.98 10.19 -7.93
N GLY A 72 3.73 9.49 -9.03
CA GLY A 72 2.61 8.54 -9.15
C GLY A 72 2.60 7.43 -8.10
N TRP A 73 3.74 6.79 -7.84
CA TRP A 73 3.80 5.61 -6.95
C TRP A 73 3.56 5.95 -5.48
N HIS A 74 3.87 7.18 -5.04
CA HIS A 74 3.57 7.64 -3.68
C HIS A 74 2.08 7.53 -3.37
N ASN A 75 1.24 7.82 -4.37
CA ASN A 75 -0.20 7.95 -4.21
C ASN A 75 -0.90 6.64 -3.85
N TYR A 76 -0.32 5.48 -4.15
CA TYR A 76 -0.88 4.21 -3.68
C TYR A 76 -0.82 4.13 -2.15
N ILE A 77 0.32 4.48 -1.56
CA ILE A 77 0.52 4.44 -0.11
C ILE A 77 -0.29 5.55 0.57
N LEU A 78 -0.24 6.77 0.03
CA LEU A 78 -1.00 7.91 0.53
C LEU A 78 -2.51 7.65 0.52
N GLY A 79 -3.06 7.11 -0.58
CA GLY A 79 -4.49 6.81 -0.70
C GLY A 79 -4.96 5.68 0.22
N VAL A 80 -4.10 4.68 0.50
CA VAL A 80 -4.39 3.64 1.50
C VAL A 80 -4.45 4.25 2.89
N LEU A 81 -3.45 5.06 3.27
CA LEU A 81 -3.42 5.73 4.57
C LEU A 81 -4.63 6.65 4.76
N GLU A 82 -4.97 7.46 3.77
CA GLU A 82 -6.15 8.34 3.78
C GLU A 82 -7.45 7.53 3.95
N ASN A 83 -7.62 6.41 3.24
CA ASN A 83 -8.81 5.57 3.42
C ASN A 83 -8.88 4.95 4.82
N LEU A 84 -7.75 4.56 5.41
CA LEU A 84 -7.72 3.98 6.75
C LEU A 84 -8.04 5.01 7.83
N THR A 85 -7.51 6.23 7.72
CA THR A 85 -7.73 7.29 8.71
C THR A 85 -9.11 7.93 8.57
N THR A 86 -9.56 8.24 7.35
CA THR A 86 -10.82 8.97 7.12
C THR A 86 -12.05 8.07 7.13
N LYS A 87 -11.99 6.88 6.51
CA LYS A 87 -13.20 6.05 6.31
C LYS A 87 -13.37 4.94 7.35
N ARG A 88 -12.29 4.49 7.99
CA ARG A 88 -12.34 3.37 8.93
C ARG A 88 -12.16 3.77 10.40
N GLN A 89 -11.96 5.07 10.70
CA GLN A 89 -11.74 5.61 12.06
C GLN A 89 -10.79 4.75 12.89
N VAL A 90 -9.74 4.22 12.25
CA VAL A 90 -8.73 3.45 12.98
C VAL A 90 -7.85 4.45 13.70
N SER A 91 -8.06 4.61 15.01
CA SER A 91 -7.19 5.40 15.87
C SER A 91 -5.81 4.74 15.92
N VAL A 92 -4.81 5.43 15.36
CA VAL A 92 -3.40 5.04 15.49
C VAL A 92 -2.93 5.62 16.82
N SER A 93 -2.91 4.78 17.86
CA SER A 93 -2.43 5.09 19.21
C SER A 93 -0.93 4.88 19.34
#